data_AF-A0A852Z8L3-F1
#
_entry.id   AF-A0A852Z8L3-F1
#
_cell.length_a   1.000
_cell.length_b   1.000
_cell.length_c   1.000
_cell.angle_alpha   90.00
_cell.angle_beta   90.00
_cell.angle_gamma   90.00
#
_symmetry.space_group_name_H-M   'P 1'
#
loop_
_entity.id
_entity.type
_entity.pdbx_description
1 polymer ?
#
loop_
_entity_poly.entity_id
_entity_poly.type
_entity_poly.pdbx_seq_one_letter_code
_entity_poly.pdbx_strand_id
1 'polypeptide(L)'
;MDQPRRRVPHSMWIALAVVTAVSGWFLWLGGDVVSANREPDKSSREYVADQRDRAEGVPLLLPVKLPDGYDYGREYEYNHTADPSDPDDNPTYADTREILFMPIGGVQKHGGLPAIGLCVEAAHSKQTACPIGPHHLLRHHGQSLLHIYAASDGDQDLTTWKNVGFTTDLDKVTWLH
;
A
#
# COMPACT_ATOMS: atom_id res chain seq x y z
N MET A 1 50.37 39.61 -1.83
CA MET A 1 50.11 38.16 -1.68
C MET A 1 49.62 37.96 -0.27
N ASP A 2 48.31 38.09 -0.14
CA ASP A 2 47.57 38.27 1.09
C ASP A 2 47.13 36.93 1.69
N GLN A 3 47.41 36.75 2.97
CA GLN A 3 46.66 35.81 3.81
C GLN A 3 46.43 36.42 5.20
N PRO A 4 45.24 36.97 5.46
CA PRO A 4 44.81 37.26 6.82
C PRO A 4 44.06 36.07 7.44
N ARG A 5 44.73 35.56 8.48
CA ARG A 5 44.33 34.72 9.61
C ARG A 5 42.84 34.74 9.98
N ARG A 6 42.28 33.55 10.12
CA ARG A 6 41.08 33.24 10.94
C ARG A 6 41.25 33.79 12.35
N ARG A 7 40.24 34.50 12.85
CA ARG A 7 39.95 34.64 14.28
C ARG A 7 38.46 34.39 14.48
N VAL A 8 38.15 33.28 15.15
CA VAL A 8 36.83 32.96 15.67
C VAL A 8 36.74 33.62 17.06
N PRO A 9 35.78 34.53 17.32
CA PRO A 9 35.65 35.14 18.63
C PRO A 9 34.80 34.29 19.59
N HIS A 10 35.45 33.91 20.70
CA HIS A 10 34.96 33.90 22.09
C HIS A 10 33.44 34.02 22.32
N SER A 11 32.77 32.89 22.54
CA SER A 11 31.60 32.82 23.43
C SER A 11 31.36 31.37 23.84
N MET A 12 32.18 30.95 24.78
CA MET A 12 32.09 29.66 25.47
C MET A 12 31.90 29.98 26.95
N TRP A 13 30.89 29.34 27.57
CA TRP A 13 30.70 29.10 29.02
C TRP A 13 29.99 30.13 29.91
N ILE A 14 28.70 29.90 30.19
CA ILE A 14 28.02 30.08 31.51
C ILE A 14 26.90 29.00 31.59
N ALA A 15 27.13 27.84 32.23
CA ALA A 15 26.65 27.41 33.57
C ALA A 15 25.11 27.36 33.74
N LEU A 16 24.41 26.21 33.81
CA LEU A 16 24.25 25.18 34.87
C LEU A 16 23.07 25.43 35.86
N ALA A 17 22.12 24.47 35.87
CA ALA A 17 21.25 23.97 36.97
C ALA A 17 20.03 24.76 37.52
N VAL A 18 18.83 24.18 37.36
CA VAL A 18 17.66 24.23 38.31
C VAL A 18 16.95 22.87 38.25
N VAL A 19 17.33 21.91 39.12
CA VAL A 19 16.65 21.44 40.35
C VAL A 19 15.31 20.71 40.12
N THR A 20 15.36 19.44 40.51
CA THR A 20 14.34 18.41 40.63
C THR A 20 13.34 18.63 41.77
N ALA A 21 12.17 18.00 41.61
CA ALA A 21 11.29 17.43 42.64
C ALA A 21 10.19 18.29 43.28
N VAL A 22 8.95 18.08 42.78
CA VAL A 22 7.74 17.84 43.58
C VAL A 22 6.91 16.80 42.79
N SER A 23 7.17 15.50 42.96
CA SER A 23 6.44 14.58 43.83
C SER A 23 4.92 14.48 43.57
N GLY A 24 4.51 13.35 42.99
CA GLY A 24 3.45 12.52 43.56
C GLY A 24 2.00 12.91 43.30
N TRP A 25 1.48 12.54 42.12
CA TRP A 25 0.10 12.17 41.79
C TRP A 25 0.12 11.99 40.26
N PHE A 26 0.26 10.80 39.69
CA PHE A 26 -0.82 9.88 39.36
C PHE A 26 -0.20 8.53 38.96
N LEU A 27 -0.05 7.62 39.93
CA LEU A 27 0.00 6.18 39.67
C LEU A 27 -1.41 5.65 39.89
N TRP A 28 -2.29 5.69 38.86
CA TRP A 28 -3.48 4.82 38.76
C TRP A 28 -4.30 5.05 37.46
N LEU A 29 -3.78 4.53 36.34
CA LEU A 29 -4.50 3.96 35.19
C LEU A 29 -3.41 3.13 34.49
N GLY A 30 -3.08 1.91 34.91
CA GLY A 30 -4.05 0.86 35.20
C GLY A 30 -4.76 0.40 33.93
N GLY A 31 -4.07 0.39 32.79
CA GLY A 31 -4.53 -0.23 31.55
C GLY A 31 -3.31 -0.73 30.79
N ASP A 32 -3.24 -2.02 30.56
CA ASP A 32 -2.19 -2.73 29.85
C ASP A 32 -1.64 -1.94 28.66
N VAL A 33 -0.38 -1.49 28.75
CA VAL A 33 0.40 -1.11 27.56
C VAL A 33 0.95 -2.39 26.91
N VAL A 34 0.05 -3.34 26.64
CA VAL A 34 0.30 -4.51 25.83
C VAL A 34 -0.53 -4.31 24.57
N SER A 35 0.15 -4.16 23.43
CA SER A 35 -0.37 -4.10 22.04
C SER A 35 -0.31 -2.72 21.38
N ALA A 36 0.89 -2.23 21.09
CA ALA A 36 1.08 -1.16 20.11
C ALA A 36 1.90 -1.57 18.87
N ASN A 37 2.42 -2.81 18.83
CA ASN A 37 3.21 -3.34 17.70
C ASN A 37 2.58 -4.59 17.08
N ARG A 38 1.25 -4.70 17.05
CA ARG A 38 0.61 -5.74 16.25
C ARG A 38 0.57 -5.23 14.81
N GLU A 39 1.24 -5.92 13.88
CA GLU A 39 1.07 -5.62 12.47
C GLU A 39 -0.42 -5.67 12.13
N PRO A 40 -0.93 -4.69 11.35
CA PRO A 40 -2.33 -4.65 10.98
C PRO A 40 -2.68 -5.94 10.23
N ASP A 41 -3.84 -6.50 10.57
CA ASP A 41 -4.38 -7.66 9.88
C ASP A 41 -4.83 -7.25 8.47
N LYS A 42 -4.00 -7.53 7.48
CA LYS A 42 -4.23 -7.07 6.11
C LYS A 42 -5.38 -7.79 5.40
N SER A 43 -5.89 -8.87 5.99
CA SER A 43 -7.11 -9.57 5.57
C SER A 43 -8.36 -9.10 6.30
N SER A 44 -8.24 -8.22 7.30
CA SER A 44 -9.41 -7.68 7.98
C SER A 44 -10.19 -6.74 7.05
N ARG A 45 -11.53 -6.76 7.16
CA ARG A 45 -12.38 -5.83 6.41
C ARG A 45 -12.05 -4.37 6.71
N GLU A 46 -11.75 -4.06 7.97
CA GLU A 46 -11.39 -2.71 8.42
C GLU A 46 -10.13 -2.21 7.72
N TYR A 47 -9.06 -3.00 7.71
CA TYR A 47 -7.83 -2.61 7.03
C TYR A 47 -8.04 -2.35 5.54
N VAL A 48 -8.79 -3.21 4.85
CA VAL A 48 -9.03 -3.07 3.40
C VAL A 48 -9.97 -1.90 3.10
N ALA A 49 -10.94 -1.61 3.98
CA ALA A 49 -11.74 -0.39 3.90
C ALA A 49 -10.85 0.85 4.04
N ASP A 50 -9.92 0.88 4.99
CA ASP A 50 -8.95 1.97 5.12
C ASP A 50 -8.11 2.13 3.85
N GLN A 51 -7.61 1.03 3.25
CA GLN A 51 -6.86 1.10 1.99
C GLN A 51 -7.71 1.65 0.83
N ARG A 52 -8.99 1.26 0.77
CA ARG A 52 -9.94 1.80 -0.20
C ARG A 52 -10.14 3.30 0.01
N ASP A 53 -10.26 3.75 1.25
CA ASP A 53 -10.65 5.12 1.57
C ASP A 53 -9.46 6.11 1.60
N ARG A 54 -8.22 5.63 1.43
CA ARG A 54 -7.00 6.45 1.31
C ARG A 54 -6.96 7.43 0.13
N ALA A 55 -7.73 7.17 -0.92
CA ALA A 55 -7.70 7.94 -2.15
C ALA A 55 -9.07 7.90 -2.85
N GLU A 56 -9.41 8.95 -3.57
CA GLU A 56 -10.57 8.92 -4.48
C GLU A 56 -10.11 8.50 -5.89
N GLY A 57 -11.01 8.46 -6.89
CA GLY A 57 -10.64 8.15 -8.27
C GLY A 57 -10.95 6.71 -8.67
N VAL A 58 -9.97 5.97 -9.19
CA VAL A 58 -10.23 4.60 -9.63
C VAL A 58 -10.56 3.70 -8.43
N PRO A 59 -11.55 2.79 -8.56
CA PRO A 59 -11.97 1.97 -7.46
C PRO A 59 -10.95 0.87 -7.14
N LEU A 60 -10.88 0.49 -5.87
CA LEU A 60 -10.20 -0.74 -5.46
C LEU A 60 -11.05 -1.95 -5.88
N LEU A 61 -10.57 -2.73 -6.86
CA LEU A 61 -11.24 -3.96 -7.30
C LEU A 61 -10.61 -5.17 -6.63
N LEU A 62 -11.44 -5.97 -5.95
CA LEU A 62 -11.03 -7.15 -5.21
C LEU A 62 -11.65 -8.41 -5.81
N PRO A 63 -10.94 -9.55 -5.80
CA PRO A 63 -11.52 -10.82 -6.18
C PRO A 63 -12.55 -11.25 -5.13
N VAL A 64 -13.76 -11.61 -5.57
CA VAL A 64 -14.86 -12.09 -4.69
C VAL A 64 -14.40 -13.34 -3.90
N LYS A 65 -13.69 -14.23 -4.59
CA LYS A 65 -13.01 -15.41 -4.03
C LYS A 65 -11.58 -15.43 -4.55
N LEU A 66 -10.63 -15.79 -3.70
CA LEU A 66 -9.26 -16.05 -4.16
C LEU A 66 -9.19 -17.41 -4.83
N PRO A 67 -8.42 -17.54 -5.94
CA PRO A 67 -8.03 -18.84 -6.44
C PRO A 67 -7.28 -19.64 -5.37
N ASP A 68 -7.46 -20.96 -5.39
CA ASP A 68 -6.76 -21.86 -4.47
C ASP A 68 -5.23 -21.68 -4.57
N GLY A 69 -4.56 -21.71 -3.41
CA GLY A 69 -3.11 -21.58 -3.30
C GLY A 69 -2.60 -20.15 -3.12
N TYR A 70 -3.47 -19.13 -3.12
CA TYR A 70 -3.13 -17.74 -2.83
C TYR A 70 -3.52 -17.32 -1.41
N ASP A 71 -2.70 -16.44 -0.83
CA ASP A 71 -2.95 -15.73 0.40
C ASP A 71 -3.72 -14.42 0.14
N TYR A 72 -4.19 -13.75 1.20
CA TYR A 72 -4.87 -12.47 1.11
C TYR A 72 -4.00 -11.36 0.49
N GLY A 73 -4.63 -10.25 0.09
CA GLY A 73 -3.92 -9.09 -0.48
C GLY A 73 -2.93 -8.48 0.53
N ARG A 74 -1.65 -8.38 0.16
CA ARG A 74 -0.58 -7.99 1.09
C ARG A 74 -0.09 -6.56 0.93
N GLU A 75 -0.13 -6.06 -0.29
CA GLU A 75 0.40 -4.74 -0.63
C GLU A 75 -0.69 -4.01 -1.39
N TYR A 76 -1.04 -2.83 -0.91
CA TYR A 76 -2.07 -1.97 -1.47
C TYR A 76 -1.40 -0.64 -1.78
N GLU A 77 -1.30 -0.35 -3.06
CA GLU A 77 -0.66 0.86 -3.55
C GLU A 77 -1.65 1.64 -4.39
N TYR A 78 -1.43 2.94 -4.46
CA TYR A 78 -2.12 3.79 -5.43
C TYR A 78 -1.12 4.81 -5.93
N ASN A 79 -1.20 5.12 -7.22
CA ASN A 79 -0.41 6.17 -7.83
C ASN A 79 -1.34 7.27 -8.31
N HIS A 80 -0.82 8.49 -8.23
CA HIS A 80 -1.42 9.66 -8.85
C HIS A 80 -0.34 10.28 -9.73
N THR A 81 -0.72 10.66 -10.94
CA THR A 81 0.14 11.42 -11.83
C THR A 81 0.02 12.86 -11.35
N ALA A 82 0.88 13.27 -10.43
CA ALA A 82 0.91 14.65 -9.98
C ALA A 82 1.12 15.57 -11.19
N ASP A 83 0.13 16.40 -11.52
CA ASP A 83 0.41 17.60 -12.28
C ASP A 83 1.20 18.53 -11.33
N PRO A 84 2.45 18.89 -11.64
CA PRO A 84 3.27 19.73 -10.76
C PRO A 84 2.69 21.13 -10.53
N SER A 85 1.56 21.47 -11.16
CA SER A 85 0.85 22.74 -11.02
C SER A 85 -0.38 22.72 -10.11
N ASP A 86 -0.80 21.56 -9.57
CA ASP A 86 -1.98 21.45 -8.70
C ASP A 86 -1.57 21.45 -7.21
N PRO A 87 -2.08 22.38 -6.36
CA PRO A 87 -1.73 22.43 -4.94
C PRO A 87 -2.20 21.19 -4.18
N ASP A 88 -1.35 20.72 -3.26
CA ASP A 88 -1.42 19.49 -2.42
C ASP A 88 -2.70 19.28 -1.56
N ASP A 89 -3.71 20.14 -1.64
CA ASP A 89 -4.84 20.17 -0.69
C ASP A 89 -6.08 19.34 -1.11
N ASN A 90 -6.02 18.61 -2.22
CA ASN A 90 -7.09 17.69 -2.62
C ASN A 90 -6.82 16.26 -2.10
N PRO A 91 -7.88 15.47 -1.79
CA PRO A 91 -7.70 14.04 -1.50
C PRO A 91 -6.90 13.43 -2.65
N THR A 92 -5.89 12.63 -2.33
CA THR A 92 -4.99 12.09 -3.34
C THR A 92 -5.83 11.27 -4.33
N TYR A 93 -6.02 11.78 -5.54
CA TYR A 93 -6.83 11.14 -6.55
C TYR A 93 -6.00 10.01 -7.17
N ALA A 94 -6.43 8.76 -7.03
CA ALA A 94 -5.76 7.61 -7.59
C ALA A 94 -6.07 7.47 -9.08
N ASP A 95 -5.05 7.62 -9.92
CA ASP A 95 -5.09 7.26 -11.34
C ASP A 95 -4.99 5.74 -11.50
N THR A 96 -4.20 5.11 -10.62
CA THR A 96 -4.13 3.66 -10.51
C THR A 96 -4.21 3.18 -9.08
N ARG A 97 -4.70 1.95 -8.92
CA ARG A 97 -4.64 1.20 -7.67
C ARG A 97 -4.09 -0.18 -7.93
N GLU A 98 -3.17 -0.63 -7.09
CA GLU A 98 -2.54 -1.93 -7.21
C GLU A 98 -2.71 -2.76 -5.94
N ILE A 99 -2.93 -4.06 -6.13
CA ILE A 99 -2.94 -5.05 -5.05
C ILE A 99 -2.07 -6.24 -5.43
N LEU A 100 -1.19 -6.65 -4.51
CA LEU A 100 -0.36 -7.85 -4.67
C LEU A 100 -0.91 -9.04 -3.87
N PHE A 101 -1.03 -10.19 -4.53
CA PHE A 101 -1.38 -11.48 -3.94
C PHE A 101 -0.22 -12.45 -4.04
N MET A 102 0.14 -13.07 -2.91
CA MET A 102 1.24 -14.03 -2.83
C MET A 102 0.71 -15.45 -2.73
N PRO A 103 1.39 -16.46 -3.29
CA PRO A 103 1.09 -17.85 -2.99
C PRO A 103 1.30 -18.16 -1.50
N ILE A 104 0.49 -19.07 -0.92
CA ILE A 104 0.56 -19.45 0.51
C ILE A 104 1.95 -20.02 0.89
N GLY A 105 2.63 -20.68 -0.05
CA GLY A 105 4.00 -21.20 0.13
C GLY A 105 5.10 -20.24 -0.31
N GLY A 106 4.76 -19.00 -0.66
CA GLY A 106 5.66 -18.06 -1.33
C GLY A 106 5.87 -18.37 -2.81
N VAL A 107 6.52 -17.43 -3.49
CA VAL A 107 6.88 -17.56 -4.90
C VAL A 107 7.97 -18.60 -5.07
N GLN A 108 7.79 -19.51 -6.03
CA GLN A 108 8.79 -20.53 -6.37
C GLN A 108 9.34 -20.29 -7.78
N LYS A 109 10.65 -20.48 -7.94
CA LYS A 109 11.34 -20.24 -9.22
C LYS A 109 10.90 -21.20 -10.34
N HIS A 110 10.45 -22.41 -10.00
CA HIS A 110 10.06 -23.44 -10.96
C HIS A 110 8.79 -24.17 -10.51
N GLY A 111 7.79 -24.26 -11.38
CA GLY A 111 6.60 -25.10 -11.19
C GLY A 111 5.67 -24.71 -10.04
N GLY A 112 5.78 -23.48 -9.52
CA GLY A 112 4.88 -22.94 -8.51
C GLY A 112 4.04 -21.78 -9.04
N LEU A 113 3.05 -21.36 -8.24
CA LEU A 113 2.20 -20.21 -8.57
C LEU A 113 3.03 -18.91 -8.53
N PRO A 114 2.81 -17.98 -9.47
CA PRO A 114 3.42 -16.66 -9.40
C PRO A 114 2.80 -15.78 -8.31
N ALA A 115 3.48 -14.72 -7.91
CA ALA A 115 2.82 -13.58 -7.28
C ALA A 115 1.94 -12.88 -8.33
N ILE A 116 0.78 -12.39 -7.93
CA ILE A 116 -0.19 -11.79 -8.85
C ILE A 116 -0.45 -10.34 -8.46
N GLY A 117 -0.19 -9.44 -9.40
CA GLY A 117 -0.58 -8.04 -9.31
C GLY A 117 -1.93 -7.82 -9.97
N LEU A 118 -2.80 -7.09 -9.26
CA LEU A 118 -4.04 -6.52 -9.79
C LEU A 118 -3.87 -5.02 -9.85
N CYS A 119 -3.70 -4.45 -11.04
CA CYS A 119 -3.65 -3.01 -11.23
C CYS A 119 -4.92 -2.51 -11.92
N VAL A 120 -5.58 -1.54 -11.32
CA VAL A 120 -6.80 -0.91 -11.84
C VAL A 120 -6.48 0.48 -12.32
N GLU A 121 -6.93 0.83 -13.51
CA GLU A 121 -6.87 2.19 -14.06
C GLU A 121 -8.20 2.59 -14.71
N ALA A 122 -8.35 3.85 -15.09
CA ALA A 122 -9.51 4.32 -15.84
C ALA A 122 -9.51 3.72 -17.26
N ALA A 123 -10.63 3.12 -17.68
CA ALA A 123 -10.73 2.44 -18.99
C ALA A 123 -10.59 3.38 -20.19
N HIS A 124 -10.77 4.69 -19.98
CA HIS A 124 -10.67 5.73 -21.00
C HIS A 124 -9.35 6.52 -20.90
N SER A 125 -8.42 6.09 -20.05
CA SER A 125 -7.11 6.73 -19.98
C SER A 125 -6.38 6.62 -21.32
N LYS A 126 -5.75 7.73 -21.73
CA LYS A 126 -4.94 7.77 -22.97
C LYS A 126 -3.53 7.20 -22.77
N GLN A 127 -3.09 7.09 -21.51
CA GLN A 127 -1.81 6.53 -21.12
C GLN A 127 -2.07 5.44 -20.10
N THR A 128 -1.59 4.24 -20.37
CA THR A 128 -1.66 3.13 -19.41
C THR A 128 -0.58 3.34 -18.36
N ALA A 129 -1.00 3.41 -17.11
CA ALA A 129 -0.13 3.55 -15.95
C ALA A 129 0.05 2.20 -15.22
N CYS A 130 -0.84 1.23 -15.46
CA CYS A 130 -0.65 -0.14 -15.02
C CYS A 130 0.47 -0.86 -15.79
N PRO A 131 1.20 -1.81 -15.17
CA PRO A 131 2.21 -2.60 -15.88
C PRO A 131 1.60 -3.39 -17.05
N ILE A 132 2.21 -3.25 -18.24
CA ILE A 132 1.86 -4.04 -19.42
C ILE A 132 2.98 -5.04 -19.70
N GLY A 133 2.66 -6.33 -19.68
CA GLY A 133 3.58 -7.42 -20.03
C GLY A 133 3.02 -8.32 -21.14
N PRO A 134 3.82 -9.23 -21.73
CA PRO A 134 3.32 -10.18 -22.73
C PRO A 134 2.28 -11.17 -22.18
N HIS A 135 2.26 -11.37 -20.85
CA HIS A 135 1.37 -12.29 -20.14
C HIS A 135 0.57 -11.56 -19.08
N HIS A 136 -0.39 -10.73 -19.52
CA HIS A 136 -1.39 -10.11 -18.65
C HIS A 136 -2.80 -10.42 -19.15
N LEU A 137 -3.79 -10.34 -18.26
CA LEU A 137 -5.20 -10.38 -18.61
C LEU A 137 -5.79 -8.99 -18.40
N LEU A 138 -6.61 -8.55 -19.35
CA LEU A 138 -7.37 -7.31 -19.27
C LEU A 138 -8.84 -7.59 -19.03
N ARG A 139 -9.45 -6.85 -18.12
CA ARG A 139 -10.90 -6.91 -17.87
C ARG A 139 -11.50 -5.55 -17.63
N HIS A 140 -12.64 -5.31 -18.26
CA HIS A 140 -13.46 -4.15 -17.93
C HIS A 140 -14.32 -4.44 -16.70
N HIS A 141 -14.42 -3.43 -15.83
CA HIS A 141 -15.36 -3.40 -14.72
C HIS A 141 -15.98 -1.99 -14.65
N GLY A 142 -17.14 -1.82 -15.28
CA GLY A 142 -17.74 -0.49 -15.43
C GLY A 142 -16.83 0.46 -16.22
N GLN A 143 -16.43 1.56 -15.59
CA GLN A 143 -15.52 2.57 -16.17
C GLN A 143 -14.04 2.30 -15.89
N SER A 144 -13.72 1.17 -15.27
CA SER A 144 -12.36 0.78 -14.91
C SER A 144 -11.84 -0.36 -15.80
N LEU A 145 -10.53 -0.37 -16.00
CA LEU A 145 -9.79 -1.43 -16.65
C LEU A 145 -8.88 -2.09 -15.61
N LEU A 146 -9.09 -3.38 -15.39
CA LEU A 146 -8.29 -4.22 -14.50
C LEU A 146 -7.26 -4.98 -15.32
N HIS A 147 -6.00 -4.79 -14.96
CA HIS A 147 -4.83 -5.54 -15.40
C HIS A 147 -4.51 -6.60 -14.36
N ILE A 148 -4.43 -7.86 -14.80
CA ILE A 148 -4.02 -9.00 -13.97
C ILE A 148 -2.72 -9.52 -14.56
N TYR A 149 -1.64 -9.53 -13.80
CA TYR A 149 -0.32 -9.97 -14.27
C TYR A 149 0.42 -10.76 -13.21
N ALA A 150 1.39 -11.55 -13.65
CA ALA A 150 2.34 -12.16 -12.76
C ALA A 150 3.41 -11.12 -12.36
N ALA A 151 3.50 -10.83 -11.07
CA ALA A 151 4.41 -9.85 -10.47
C ALA A 151 5.76 -10.45 -10.03
N SER A 152 5.99 -11.74 -10.33
CA SER A 152 7.22 -12.45 -9.97
C SER A 152 7.91 -13.08 -11.16
N ASP A 153 9.24 -13.17 -11.09
CA ASP A 153 10.06 -13.92 -12.04
C ASP A 153 9.81 -15.43 -11.88
N GLY A 154 9.21 -16.08 -12.89
CA GLY A 154 8.86 -17.50 -12.82
C GLY A 154 7.77 -17.89 -13.81
N ASP A 155 6.97 -18.90 -13.42
CA ASP A 155 5.76 -19.29 -14.17
C ASP A 155 4.84 -18.07 -14.38
N GLN A 156 4.24 -17.97 -15.55
CA GLN A 156 3.36 -16.86 -15.96
C GLN A 156 1.93 -17.36 -16.20
N ASP A 157 1.58 -18.56 -15.72
CA ASP A 157 0.25 -19.11 -15.89
C ASP A 157 -0.81 -18.36 -15.06
N LEU A 158 -1.63 -17.57 -15.77
CA LEU A 158 -2.76 -16.84 -15.21
C LEU A 158 -4.09 -17.61 -15.37
N THR A 159 -4.07 -18.90 -15.70
CA THR A 159 -5.28 -19.64 -16.06
C THR A 159 -6.31 -19.70 -14.94
N THR A 160 -5.89 -19.86 -13.69
CA THR A 160 -6.82 -19.85 -12.53
C THR A 160 -7.45 -18.47 -12.32
N TRP A 161 -6.78 -17.41 -12.76
CA TRP A 161 -7.27 -16.04 -12.64
C TRP A 161 -8.28 -15.69 -13.73
N LYS A 162 -8.28 -16.34 -14.91
CA LYS A 162 -9.12 -16.02 -16.10
C LYS A 162 -10.62 -15.92 -15.86
N ASN A 163 -11.16 -16.59 -14.84
CA ASN A 163 -12.60 -16.61 -14.55
C ASN A 163 -12.96 -16.05 -13.17
N VAL A 164 -12.00 -15.45 -12.46
CA VAL A 164 -12.24 -14.83 -11.14
C VAL A 164 -13.23 -13.67 -11.28
N GLY A 165 -14.25 -13.63 -10.42
CA GLY A 165 -15.17 -12.49 -10.32
C GLY A 165 -14.57 -11.38 -9.46
N PHE A 166 -14.74 -10.13 -9.87
CA PHE A 166 -14.21 -8.95 -9.18
C PHE A 166 -15.33 -8.02 -8.72
N THR A 167 -15.10 -7.31 -7.62
CA THR A 167 -16.08 -6.41 -7.01
C THR A 167 -15.39 -5.28 -6.24
N THR A 168 -16.11 -4.17 -6.03
CA THR A 168 -15.73 -3.08 -5.12
C THR A 168 -16.44 -3.19 -3.76
N ASP A 169 -17.38 -4.12 -3.64
CA ASP A 169 -18.22 -4.33 -2.48
C ASP A 169 -17.54 -5.31 -1.51
N LEU A 170 -17.03 -4.80 -0.39
CA LEU A 170 -16.26 -5.57 0.59
C LEU A 170 -17.07 -6.71 1.22
N ASP A 171 -18.41 -6.60 1.28
CA ASP A 171 -19.26 -7.64 1.86
C ASP A 171 -19.34 -8.87 0.97
N LYS A 172 -19.05 -8.74 -0.33
CA LYS A 172 -18.97 -9.87 -1.27
C LYS A 172 -17.61 -10.55 -1.24
N VAL A 173 -16.59 -9.96 -0.63
CA VAL A 173 -15.23 -10.49 -0.62
C VAL A 173 -15.09 -11.54 0.49
N THR A 174 -15.00 -12.80 0.09
CA THR A 174 -15.14 -13.95 0.99
C THR A 174 -13.88 -14.31 1.80
N TRP A 175 -12.72 -13.83 1.38
CA TRP A 175 -11.45 -14.06 2.08
C TRP A 175 -11.13 -12.97 3.10
N LEU A 176 -11.92 -11.90 3.14
CA LEU A 176 -11.84 -10.92 4.23
C LEU A 176 -12.53 -11.46 5.47
N HIS A 177 -11.96 -11.17 6.65
CA HIS A 177 -12.55 -11.51 7.94
C HIS A 177 -12.81 -10.30 8.83
#